data_AF-A0A8C8S350-F1
#
_entry.id   AF-A0A8C8S350-F1
#
_cell.length_a   1.000
_cell.length_b   1.000
_cell.length_c   1.000
_cell.angle_alpha   90.00
_cell.angle_beta   90.00
_cell.angle_gamma   90.00
#
_symmetry.space_group_name_H-M   'P 1'
#
loop_
_entity.id
_entity.type
_entity.pdbx_description
1 polymer ?
#
loop_
_entity_poly.entity_id
_entity_poly.type
_entity_poly.pdbx_seq_one_letter_code
_entity_poly.pdbx_strand_id
1 'polypeptide(L)'
;GGNGKISFSHLGYALKCYTCDNSPVLCSTNGTCVPGDDSCLQIRLATLKTYACWKRSRCNMNEIADVFAVDNFDFFCCQKDFCNESPAIMVSKTAFSIASVMTMMWMLCF
;
A
#
# COMPACT_ATOMS: atom_id res chain seq x y z
N GLY A 1 25.68 15.64 -2.41
CA GLY A 1 24.81 14.54 -1.98
C GLY A 1 23.67 15.11 -1.16
N GLY A 2 22.44 14.98 -1.64
CA GLY A 2 21.26 15.56 -0.98
C GLY A 2 20.02 14.83 -1.45
N ASN A 3 19.80 13.61 -0.95
CA ASN A 3 18.58 12.88 -1.21
C ASN A 3 17.49 13.44 -0.30
N GLY A 4 16.64 14.31 -0.85
CA GLY A 4 15.49 14.89 -0.17
C GLY A 4 14.59 13.77 0.37
N LYS A 5 14.61 13.58 1.68
CA LYS A 5 13.54 12.85 2.37
C LYS A 5 12.30 13.73 2.30
N ILE A 6 11.37 13.35 1.42
CA ILE A 6 10.03 13.92 1.37
C ILE A 6 9.31 13.45 2.65
N SER A 7 9.32 14.30 3.68
CA SER A 7 8.51 14.11 4.89
C SER A 7 7.13 14.66 4.58
N PHE A 8 6.16 13.77 4.41
CA PHE A 8 4.76 14.16 4.22
C PHE A 8 4.24 14.78 5.51
N SER A 9 3.99 16.08 5.45
CA SER A 9 3.40 16.89 6.53
C SER A 9 1.99 16.39 6.85
N HIS A 10 1.69 16.21 8.14
CA HIS A 10 0.41 15.78 8.69
C HIS A 10 -0.66 16.89 8.55
N LEU A 11 -1.13 17.14 7.32
CA LEU A 11 -2.31 18.00 7.08
C LEU A 11 -3.55 17.10 7.03
N GLY A 12 -4.13 16.77 8.19
CA GLY A 12 -5.51 16.25 8.34
C GLY A 12 -5.97 15.24 7.27
N TYR A 13 -5.07 14.37 6.81
CA TYR A 13 -5.34 13.52 5.67
C TYR A 13 -6.12 12.31 6.14
N ALA A 14 -7.40 12.26 5.79
CA ALA A 14 -8.23 11.12 6.09
C ALA A 14 -7.84 9.97 5.13
N LEU A 15 -6.98 9.08 5.65
CA LEU A 15 -6.43 7.95 4.90
C LEU A 15 -7.57 7.08 4.38
N LYS A 16 -7.48 6.63 3.13
CA LYS A 16 -8.48 5.73 2.54
C LYS A 16 -7.91 4.33 2.41
N CYS A 17 -8.63 3.35 2.91
CA CYS A 17 -8.22 1.95 2.90
C CYS A 17 -9.36 1.06 2.39
N TYR A 18 -9.01 -0.13 1.91
CA TYR A 18 -10.00 -1.17 1.73
C TYR A 18 -10.45 -1.72 3.08
N THR A 19 -11.74 -1.99 3.22
CA THR A 19 -12.36 -2.49 4.45
C THR A 19 -13.27 -3.68 4.12
N CYS A 20 -12.79 -4.89 4.41
CA CYS A 20 -13.57 -6.12 4.27
C CYS A 20 -13.15 -7.12 5.34
N ASP A 21 -14.12 -7.85 5.86
CA ASP A 21 -13.87 -8.91 6.85
C ASP A 21 -13.94 -10.29 6.21
N ASN A 22 -12.99 -11.16 6.56
CA ASN A 22 -12.88 -12.56 6.10
C ASN A 22 -13.23 -12.79 4.63
N SER A 23 -12.72 -11.94 3.73
CA SER A 23 -13.04 -12.03 2.31
C SER A 23 -12.19 -13.11 1.64
N PRO A 24 -12.78 -14.16 1.03
CA PRO A 24 -12.04 -15.13 0.22
C PRO A 24 -11.60 -14.56 -1.14
N VAL A 25 -12.18 -13.43 -1.54
CA VAL A 25 -11.90 -12.72 -2.79
C VAL A 25 -11.23 -11.37 -2.54
N LEU A 26 -10.79 -10.71 -3.63
CA LEU A 26 -10.28 -9.34 -3.58
C LEU A 26 -11.35 -8.38 -3.02
N CYS A 27 -11.00 -7.65 -1.95
CA CYS A 27 -11.85 -6.63 -1.37
C CYS A 27 -11.90 -5.40 -2.30
N SER A 28 -13.11 -4.98 -2.68
CA SER A 28 -13.35 -3.76 -3.49
C SER A 28 -13.98 -2.62 -2.65
N THR A 29 -14.46 -2.94 -1.44
CA THR A 29 -15.07 -1.99 -0.53
C THR A 29 -14.01 -1.05 0.02
N ASN A 30 -14.08 0.22 -0.36
CA ASN A 30 -13.21 1.27 0.15
C ASN A 30 -13.94 2.14 1.18
N GLY A 31 -13.20 2.59 2.18
CA GLY A 31 -13.68 3.49 3.23
C GLY A 31 -12.64 4.55 3.57
N THR A 32 -13.11 5.68 4.09
CA THR A 32 -12.23 6.69 4.68
C THR A 32 -12.06 6.37 6.16
N CYS A 33 -10.81 6.26 6.61
CA CYS A 33 -10.48 5.92 7.99
C CYS A 33 -10.86 7.03 8.97
N VAL A 34 -11.15 6.63 10.20
CA VAL A 34 -11.51 7.56 11.27
C VAL A 34 -10.29 8.39 11.72
N PRO A 35 -10.52 9.58 12.29
CA PRO A 35 -9.44 10.37 12.88
C PRO A 35 -8.76 9.56 14.00
N GLY A 36 -7.52 9.14 13.77
CA GLY A 36 -6.75 8.32 14.72
C GLY A 36 -6.18 7.04 14.10
N ASP A 37 -6.76 6.56 13.00
CA ASP A 37 -6.23 5.47 12.20
C ASP A 37 -5.39 6.04 11.05
N ASP A 38 -4.09 6.02 11.26
CA ASP A 38 -3.08 6.57 10.36
C ASP A 38 -2.47 5.51 9.41
N SER A 39 -3.00 4.29 9.40
CA SER A 39 -2.52 3.19 8.54
C SER A 39 -3.64 2.29 8.02
N CYS A 40 -3.37 1.57 6.93
CA CYS A 40 -4.19 0.46 6.47
C CYS A 40 -3.60 -0.85 6.97
N LEU A 41 -4.44 -1.79 7.39
CA LEU A 41 -4.09 -3.14 7.78
C LEU A 41 -4.63 -4.15 6.77
N GLN A 42 -3.83 -5.18 6.53
CA GLN A 42 -4.19 -6.37 5.81
C GLN A 42 -3.75 -7.58 6.63
N ILE A 43 -4.67 -8.49 6.92
CA ILE A 43 -4.41 -9.77 7.59
C ILE A 43 -4.66 -10.89 6.58
N ARG A 44 -3.78 -11.88 6.54
CA ARG A 44 -3.86 -13.04 5.65
C ARG A 44 -3.90 -14.30 6.50
N LEU A 45 -5.02 -15.01 6.41
CA LEU A 45 -5.25 -16.29 7.08
C LEU A 45 -5.48 -17.35 6.00
N ALA A 46 -4.41 -18.04 5.60
CA ALA A 46 -4.43 -19.03 4.53
C ALA A 46 -5.13 -18.53 3.24
N THR A 47 -6.43 -18.83 3.08
CA THR A 47 -7.26 -18.43 1.93
C THR A 47 -8.09 -17.16 2.17
N LEU A 48 -8.25 -16.72 3.42
CA LEU A 48 -9.04 -15.57 3.81
C LEU A 48 -8.16 -14.34 3.98
N LYS A 49 -8.68 -13.18 3.60
CA LYS A 49 -8.02 -11.89 3.77
C LYS A 49 -8.96 -10.90 4.45
N THR A 50 -8.45 -10.23 5.47
CA THR A 50 -9.15 -9.16 6.19
C THR A 50 -8.43 -7.86 5.93
N TYR A 51 -9.18 -6.82 5.61
CA TYR A 51 -8.69 -5.49 5.27
C TYR A 51 -9.39 -4.50 6.19
N ALA A 52 -8.64 -3.62 6.84
CA ALA A 52 -9.21 -2.65 7.78
C ALA A 52 -8.38 -1.36 7.83
N CYS A 53 -9.00 -0.29 8.33
CA CYS A 53 -8.27 0.86 8.86
C CYS A 53 -7.62 0.47 10.18
N TRP A 54 -6.43 1.01 10.45
CA TRP A 54 -5.67 0.65 11.62
C TRP A 54 -4.75 1.78 12.09
N LYS A 55 -4.32 1.67 13.34
CA LYS A 55 -3.36 2.61 13.91
C LYS A 55 -1.93 2.11 13.76
N ARG A 56 -1.04 2.97 13.27
CA ARG A 56 0.37 2.59 13.05
C ARG A 56 1.06 2.15 14.33
N SER A 57 0.75 2.83 15.44
CA SER A 57 1.26 2.48 16.78
C SER A 57 0.79 1.10 17.29
N ARG A 58 -0.31 0.57 16.74
CA ARG A 58 -0.89 -0.74 17.08
C ARG A 58 -0.59 -1.79 16.03
N CYS A 59 0.26 -1.48 15.04
CA CYS A 59 0.68 -2.44 14.03
C CYS A 59 1.73 -3.41 14.59
N ASN A 60 1.29 -4.33 15.45
CA ASN A 60 2.10 -5.40 16.02
C ASN A 60 1.26 -6.69 16.05
N MET A 61 1.93 -7.84 15.91
CA MET A 61 1.28 -9.14 15.92
C MET A 61 0.40 -9.37 17.16
N ASN A 62 0.87 -9.01 18.36
CA ASN A 62 0.12 -9.24 19.60
C ASN A 62 -1.20 -8.47 19.64
N GLU A 63 -1.16 -7.18 19.26
CA GLU A 63 -2.34 -6.31 19.24
C GLU A 63 -3.36 -6.78 18.19
N ILE A 64 -2.87 -7.20 17.02
CA ILE A 64 -3.72 -7.70 15.94
C ILE A 64 -4.33 -9.05 16.32
N ALA A 65 -3.54 -9.95 16.91
CA ALA A 65 -4.00 -11.25 17.38
C ALA A 65 -5.11 -11.11 18.44
N ASP A 66 -4.93 -10.20 19.38
CA ASP A 66 -5.90 -9.92 20.45
C ASP A 66 -7.21 -9.33 19.90
N VAL A 67 -7.12 -8.28 19.07
CA VAL A 67 -8.32 -7.58 18.57
C VAL A 67 -9.11 -8.40 17.55
N PHE A 68 -8.43 -9.09 16.65
CA PHE A 68 -9.08 -9.90 15.62
C PHE A 68 -9.30 -11.35 16.05
N ALA A 69 -8.84 -11.75 17.24
CA ALA A 69 -8.90 -13.12 17.76
C ALA A 69 -8.36 -14.16 16.76
N VAL A 70 -7.24 -13.84 16.12
CA VAL A 70 -6.58 -14.65 15.09
C VAL A 70 -5.23 -15.18 15.58
N ASP A 71 -4.87 -16.37 15.13
CA ASP A 71 -3.59 -17.02 15.43
C ASP A 71 -2.95 -17.57 14.13
N ASN A 72 -1.63 -17.70 14.09
CA ASN A 72 -0.87 -18.15 12.91
C ASN A 72 -1.23 -17.39 11.61
N PHE A 73 -1.17 -16.06 11.63
CA PHE A 73 -1.52 -15.20 10.51
C PHE A 73 -0.34 -14.32 10.05
N ASP A 74 -0.38 -13.93 8.78
CA ASP A 74 0.49 -12.88 8.24
C ASP A 74 -0.24 -11.54 8.26
N PHE A 75 0.47 -10.46 8.59
CA PHE A 75 -0.10 -9.10 8.57
C PHE A 75 0.80 -8.11 7.82
N PHE A 76 0.17 -7.10 7.25
CA PHE A 76 0.84 -6.00 6.56
C PHE A 76 0.19 -4.68 6.91
N CYS A 77 0.99 -3.69 7.30
CA CYS A 77 0.51 -2.32 7.51
C CYS A 77 1.27 -1.34 6.63
N CYS A 78 0.55 -0.33 6.15
CA CYS A 78 1.08 0.71 5.28
C CYS A 78 0.35 2.04 5.50
N GLN A 79 0.98 3.17 5.16
CA GLN A 79 0.48 4.53 5.42
C GLN A 79 0.31 5.29 4.10
N LYS A 80 -0.51 4.73 3.20
CA LYS A 80 -0.81 5.33 1.90
C LYS A 80 -2.21 4.89 1.46
N ASP A 81 -2.92 5.70 0.70
CA ASP A 81 -4.26 5.30 0.27
C ASP A 81 -4.24 4.02 -0.55
N PHE A 82 -5.19 3.15 -0.25
CA PHE A 82 -5.41 1.89 -0.93
C PHE A 82 -4.19 0.95 -0.94
N CYS A 83 -3.20 1.20 -0.07
CA CYS A 83 -1.96 0.41 -0.03
C CYS A 83 -2.16 -1.01 0.50
N ASN A 84 -3.29 -1.26 1.18
CA ASN A 84 -3.70 -2.61 1.56
C ASN A 84 -4.36 -3.34 0.40
N GLU A 85 -4.26 -2.86 -0.84
CA GLU A 85 -4.59 -3.65 -2.03
C GLU A 85 -3.80 -4.95 -2.04
N SER A 86 -4.48 -6.06 -2.33
CA SER A 86 -3.80 -7.34 -2.50
C SER A 86 -3.00 -7.27 -3.79
N PRO A 87 -1.66 -7.50 -3.78
CA PRO A 87 -0.90 -7.57 -5.01
C PRO A 87 -1.41 -8.76 -5.82
N ALA A 88 -2.27 -8.49 -6.80
CA ALA A 88 -2.51 -9.41 -7.90
C ALA A 88 -1.23 -9.40 -8.74
N ILE A 89 -0.30 -10.29 -8.39
CA ILE A 89 0.99 -10.47 -9.05
C ILE A 89 1.91 -9.24 -8.89
N MET A 90 3.14 -9.50 -8.47
CA MET A 90 4.26 -8.57 -8.58
C MET A 90 4.43 -8.19 -10.06
N VAL A 91 3.72 -7.16 -10.54
CA VAL A 91 4.18 -6.39 -11.69
C VAL A 91 5.26 -5.50 -11.12
N SER A 92 6.50 -6.02 -11.16
CA SER A 92 7.69 -5.22 -11.01
C SER A 92 7.46 -3.88 -11.73
N LYS A 93 7.46 -2.77 -10.99
CA LYS A 93 7.61 -1.44 -11.57
C LYS A 93 9.04 -1.33 -12.13
N THR A 94 9.37 -2.13 -13.14
CA THR A 94 10.45 -1.80 -14.06
C THR A 94 9.91 -0.64 -14.86
N ALA A 95 10.36 0.56 -14.50
CA ALA A 95 10.13 1.77 -15.27
C ALA A 95 10.58 1.50 -16.71
N PHE A 96 9.63 1.37 -17.63
CA PHE A 96 9.90 1.50 -19.05
C PHE A 96 10.26 2.96 -19.31
N SER A 97 11.56 3.27 -19.19
CA SER A 97 12.09 4.53 -19.72
C SER A 97 12.36 4.33 -21.21
N ILE A 98 11.29 4.34 -22.01
CA ILE A 98 11.42 4.48 -23.46
C ILE A 98 11.62 5.97 -23.72
N ALA A 99 12.87 6.37 -23.96
CA ALA A 99 13.19 7.65 -24.59
C ALA A 99 13.83 7.34 -25.95
N SER A 100 13.00 6.93 -26.89
CA SER A 100 13.29 7.03 -28.32
C SER A 100 12.62 8.30 -28.84
N VAL A 101 13.42 9.34 -29.09
CA VAL A 101 13.03 10.44 -29.98
C VAL A 101 14.23 10.73 -30.90
N MET A 102 14.15 10.15 -32.11
CA MET A 102 14.33 10.77 -33.44
C MET A 102 15.00 12.17 -33.42
N THR A 103 15.98 12.55 -34.25
CA THR A 103 16.17 12.27 -35.68
C THR A 103 17.49 12.91 -36.16
N MET A 104 18.11 12.25 -37.13
CA MET A 104 18.89 12.77 -38.28
C MET A 104 19.22 14.27 -38.28
N MET A 105 20.51 14.64 -38.17
CA MET A 105 21.02 15.78 -38.93
C MET A 105 22.48 15.60 -39.31
N TRP A 106 22.62 15.05 -40.50
CA TRP A 106 23.68 15.17 -41.48
C TRP A 106 24.52 16.45 -41.31
N MET A 107 25.79 16.32 -40.95
CA MET A 107 26.82 17.29 -41.31
C MET A 107 28.16 16.57 -41.54
N LEU A 108 28.46 16.35 -42.82
CA LEU A 108 29.77 16.56 -43.46
C LEU A 108 30.93 15.69 -42.94
N CYS A 109 31.36 14.65 -43.67
CA CYS A 109 32.29 14.84 -44.78
C CYS A 109 33.15 16.12 -44.63
N PHE A 110 34.22 16.01 -43.82
CA PHE A 110 35.51 16.66 -44.07
C PHE A 110 36.63 15.79 -43.50
#